data_AF-A0A095VHR0-F1
#
_entry.id   AF-A0A095VHR0-F1
#
_cell.length_a   1.000
_cell.length_b   1.000
_cell.length_c   1.000
_cell.angle_alpha   90.00
_cell.angle_beta   90.00
_cell.angle_gamma   90.00
#
_symmetry.space_group_name_H-M   'P 1'
#
loop_
_entity.id
_entity.type
_entity.pdbx_description
1 polymer ?
#
loop_
_entity_poly.entity_id
_entity_poly.type
_entity_poly.pdbx_seq_one_letter_code
_entity_poly.pdbx_strand_id
1 'polypeptide(L)'
;MSGFRFSFPACVIAGKGRIVADDVLMLRKYAFPDGIRSSNDALALFALNEACPESGPEWTAYFIESLTMFLVYGSTPEGVIDDGKAAWLMRTITTDGAIHSALELELLLHTMEVASEVPESLSAFVLDQVRLALGPDPRGAYHAGRPAAEGISAYDLAYIWRVLRGALERGRLVLSPLEALVLREIDRLAAPSDHHPAWREMMAAVVMVERPKEMLRAKRWLAIDDRHLLDEHVAA
;
A
#
# COMPACT_ATOMS: atom_id res chain seq x y z
N MET A 1 13.67 -1.97 -14.96
CA MET A 1 14.66 -2.99 -14.51
C MET A 1 15.20 -3.82 -15.69
N SER A 2 16.24 -3.36 -16.40
CA SER A 2 16.82 -4.12 -17.53
C SER A 2 17.72 -5.27 -17.04
N GLY A 3 17.14 -6.45 -16.83
CA GLY A 3 17.88 -7.66 -16.45
C GLY A 3 17.07 -8.83 -15.90
N PHE A 4 15.76 -8.70 -15.74
CA PHE A 4 14.94 -9.80 -15.23
C PHE A 4 14.80 -10.92 -16.27
N ARG A 5 15.19 -12.15 -15.91
CA ARG A 5 15.10 -13.32 -16.79
C ARG A 5 13.82 -14.09 -16.52
N PHE A 6 12.86 -14.01 -17.43
CA PHE A 6 11.62 -14.76 -17.34
C PHE A 6 11.81 -16.24 -17.71
N SER A 7 11.11 -17.11 -16.99
CA SER A 7 10.90 -18.52 -17.36
C SER A 7 9.73 -18.66 -18.35
N PHE A 8 9.59 -19.82 -18.98
CA PHE A 8 8.38 -20.13 -19.76
C PHE A 8 7.19 -20.34 -18.80
N PRO A 9 5.97 -19.83 -19.10
CA PRO A 9 5.55 -19.06 -20.29
C PRO A 9 5.77 -17.54 -20.20
N ALA A 10 6.19 -17.00 -19.04
CA ALA A 10 6.35 -15.56 -18.81
C ALA A 10 7.27 -14.87 -19.84
N CYS A 11 8.32 -15.55 -20.33
CA CYS A 11 9.20 -14.98 -21.36
C CYS A 11 8.50 -14.73 -22.70
N VAL A 12 7.58 -15.63 -23.08
CA VAL A 12 6.79 -15.48 -24.32
C VAL A 12 5.80 -14.33 -24.16
N ILE A 13 5.17 -14.22 -22.99
CA ILE A 13 4.22 -13.16 -22.67
C ILE A 13 4.92 -11.80 -22.68
N ALA A 14 6.05 -11.67 -21.96
CA ALA A 14 6.86 -10.46 -21.96
C ALA A 14 7.28 -10.03 -23.38
N GLY A 15 7.64 -10.99 -24.24
CA GLY A 15 8.00 -10.72 -25.63
C GLY A 15 6.85 -10.19 -26.50
N LYS A 16 5.59 -10.41 -26.11
CA LYS A 16 4.41 -9.85 -26.81
C LYS A 16 4.21 -8.36 -26.51
N GLY A 17 4.72 -7.86 -25.39
CA GLY A 17 4.48 -6.50 -24.90
C GLY A 17 3.03 -6.23 -24.47
N ARG A 18 2.19 -7.26 -24.41
CA ARG A 18 0.79 -7.17 -24.00
C ARG A 18 0.33 -8.44 -23.28
N ILE A 19 -0.60 -8.29 -22.35
CA ILE A 19 -1.16 -9.41 -21.56
C ILE A 19 -2.68 -9.47 -21.79
N VAL A 20 -3.15 -10.60 -22.33
CA VAL A 20 -4.58 -10.91 -22.48
C VAL A 20 -5.04 -11.98 -21.50
N ALA A 21 -6.35 -12.22 -21.40
CA ALA A 21 -6.94 -13.19 -20.47
C ALA A 21 -6.31 -14.60 -20.57
N ASP A 22 -6.06 -15.10 -21.78
CA ASP A 22 -5.42 -16.41 -21.99
C ASP A 22 -3.99 -16.47 -21.42
N ASP A 23 -3.25 -15.35 -21.46
CA ASP A 23 -1.91 -15.28 -20.87
C ASP A 23 -1.97 -15.38 -19.35
N VAL A 24 -2.98 -14.78 -18.71
CA VAL A 24 -3.24 -14.93 -17.26
C VAL A 24 -3.51 -16.39 -16.91
N LEU A 25 -4.29 -17.11 -17.72
CA LEU A 25 -4.53 -18.55 -17.52
C LEU A 25 -3.24 -19.36 -17.67
N MET A 26 -2.38 -19.03 -18.64
CA MET A 26 -1.09 -19.69 -18.79
C MET A 26 -0.17 -19.44 -17.59
N LEU A 27 -0.12 -18.20 -17.08
CA LEU A 27 0.65 -17.87 -15.88
C LEU A 27 0.16 -18.68 -14.67
N ARG A 28 -1.15 -18.68 -14.42
CA ARG A 28 -1.75 -19.46 -13.32
C ARG A 28 -1.50 -20.96 -13.46
N LYS A 29 -1.50 -21.51 -14.67
CA LYS A 29 -1.36 -22.96 -14.88
C LYS A 29 0.10 -23.43 -14.86
N TYR A 30 1.02 -22.65 -15.41
CA TYR A 30 2.38 -23.10 -15.71
C TYR A 30 3.47 -22.31 -14.99
N ALA A 31 3.29 -21.01 -14.77
CA ALA A 31 4.30 -20.19 -14.08
C ALA A 31 4.10 -20.19 -12.56
N PHE A 32 2.85 -20.04 -12.11
CA PHE A 32 2.46 -19.85 -10.71
C PHE A 32 1.31 -20.80 -10.33
N PRO A 33 1.48 -22.14 -10.48
CA PRO A 33 0.43 -23.11 -10.17
C PRO A 33 -0.07 -23.04 -8.73
N ASP A 34 0.83 -22.70 -7.80
CA ASP A 34 0.53 -22.59 -6.37
C ASP A 34 0.26 -21.13 -5.94
N GLY A 35 0.15 -20.20 -6.89
CA GLY A 35 0.10 -18.76 -6.65
C GLY A 35 1.48 -18.15 -6.39
N ILE A 36 1.50 -16.93 -5.88
CA ILE A 36 2.73 -16.18 -5.57
C ILE A 36 3.18 -16.55 -4.16
N ARG A 37 4.31 -17.25 -4.06
CA ARG A 37 4.80 -17.81 -2.79
C ARG A 37 6.14 -17.23 -2.33
N SER A 38 6.83 -16.52 -3.21
CA SER A 38 8.13 -15.94 -2.93
C SER A 38 8.24 -14.51 -3.45
N SER A 39 9.20 -13.77 -2.90
CA SER A 39 9.55 -12.45 -3.42
C SER A 39 10.02 -12.51 -4.88
N ASN A 40 10.61 -13.62 -5.33
CA ASN A 40 10.99 -13.80 -6.74
C ASN A 40 9.77 -13.92 -7.65
N ASP A 41 8.72 -14.62 -7.22
CA ASP A 41 7.46 -14.70 -7.96
C ASP A 41 6.80 -13.32 -8.06
N ALA A 42 6.79 -12.58 -6.95
CA ALA A 42 6.25 -11.24 -6.93
C ALA A 42 7.02 -10.29 -7.86
N LEU A 43 8.36 -10.34 -7.82
CA LEU A 43 9.22 -9.58 -8.74
C LEU A 43 9.00 -9.97 -10.21
N ALA A 44 8.68 -11.23 -10.50
CA ALA A 44 8.31 -11.65 -11.84
C ALA A 44 7.01 -10.99 -12.33
N LEU A 45 6.02 -10.82 -11.46
CA LEU A 45 4.79 -10.09 -11.78
C LEU A 45 5.05 -8.60 -12.01
N PHE A 46 5.84 -7.95 -11.16
CA PHE A 46 6.23 -6.55 -11.37
C PHE A 46 6.99 -6.37 -12.69
N ALA A 47 7.94 -7.27 -12.99
CA ALA A 47 8.69 -7.22 -14.24
C ALA A 47 7.79 -7.49 -15.47
N LEU A 48 6.79 -8.37 -15.37
CA LEU A 48 5.80 -8.58 -16.43
C LEU A 48 4.95 -7.33 -16.65
N ASN A 49 4.53 -6.66 -15.58
CA ASN A 49 3.79 -5.41 -15.64
C ASN A 49 4.62 -4.31 -16.33
N GLU A 50 5.90 -4.16 -15.97
CA GLU A 50 6.82 -3.22 -16.62
C GLU A 50 7.01 -3.54 -18.11
N ALA A 51 7.13 -4.83 -18.46
CA ALA A 51 7.37 -5.27 -19.83
C ALA A 51 6.13 -5.16 -20.74
N CYS A 52 4.93 -5.12 -20.18
CA CYS A 52 3.67 -5.17 -20.93
C CYS A 52 2.75 -3.98 -20.60
N PRO A 53 2.96 -2.82 -21.23
CA PRO A 53 2.13 -1.63 -20.98
C PRO A 53 0.68 -1.81 -21.40
N GLU A 54 0.41 -2.68 -22.38
CA GLU A 54 -0.94 -3.03 -22.81
C GLU A 54 -1.46 -4.24 -22.04
N SER A 55 -2.35 -4.01 -21.08
CA SER A 55 -2.94 -5.10 -20.29
C SER A 55 -4.44 -4.94 -20.10
N GLY A 56 -5.15 -6.07 -20.11
CA GLY A 56 -6.60 -6.12 -19.91
C GLY A 56 -7.00 -6.17 -18.42
N PRO A 57 -8.31 -6.03 -18.12
CA PRO A 57 -8.82 -6.05 -16.75
C PRO A 57 -8.53 -7.37 -16.01
N GLU A 58 -8.40 -8.50 -16.72
CA GLU A 58 -8.04 -9.78 -16.13
C GLU A 58 -6.62 -9.77 -15.56
N TRP A 59 -5.69 -9.06 -16.20
CA TRP A 59 -4.34 -8.86 -15.68
C TRP A 59 -4.37 -7.97 -14.45
N THR A 60 -5.09 -6.84 -14.50
CA THR A 60 -5.26 -5.93 -13.36
C THR A 60 -5.75 -6.68 -12.12
N ALA A 61 -6.84 -7.45 -12.25
CA ALA A 61 -7.40 -8.23 -11.15
C ALA A 61 -6.40 -9.28 -10.65
N TYR A 62 -5.80 -10.06 -11.56
CA TYR A 62 -4.83 -11.09 -11.17
C TYR A 62 -3.60 -10.52 -10.46
N PHE A 63 -3.06 -9.40 -10.96
CA PHE A 63 -1.89 -8.74 -10.39
C PHE A 63 -2.17 -8.24 -8.97
N ILE A 64 -3.28 -7.52 -8.78
CA ILE A 64 -3.67 -6.97 -7.47
C ILE A 64 -3.97 -8.12 -6.49
N GLU A 65 -4.87 -9.03 -6.84
CA GLU A 65 -5.30 -10.10 -5.93
C GLU A 65 -4.13 -11.01 -5.52
N SER A 66 -3.29 -11.41 -6.48
CA SER A 66 -2.20 -12.35 -6.21
C SER A 66 -1.10 -11.73 -5.35
N LEU A 67 -0.75 -10.48 -5.62
CA LEU A 67 0.27 -9.77 -4.83
C LEU A 67 -0.25 -9.37 -3.47
N THR A 68 -1.52 -8.94 -3.34
CA THR A 68 -2.12 -8.68 -2.02
C THR A 68 -2.20 -9.94 -1.17
N MET A 69 -2.57 -11.09 -1.74
CA MET A 69 -2.52 -12.37 -1.01
C MET A 69 -1.11 -12.70 -0.53
N PHE A 70 -0.09 -12.50 -1.37
CA PHE A 70 1.31 -12.72 -0.97
C PHE A 70 1.78 -11.74 0.11
N LEU A 71 1.48 -10.45 -0.04
CA LEU A 71 1.92 -9.39 0.88
C LEU A 71 1.26 -9.51 2.26
N VAL A 72 -0.07 -9.69 2.28
CA VAL A 72 -0.84 -9.69 3.52
C VAL A 72 -0.81 -11.06 4.20
N TYR A 73 -0.92 -12.16 3.45
CA TYR A 73 -1.08 -13.51 4.00
C TYR A 73 0.06 -14.48 3.63
N GLY A 74 1.00 -14.10 2.78
CA GLY A 74 2.08 -14.99 2.31
C GLY A 74 3.24 -15.16 3.30
N SER A 75 3.28 -14.40 4.39
CA SER A 75 4.32 -14.49 5.42
C SER A 75 3.83 -14.02 6.78
N THR A 76 4.38 -14.61 7.84
CA THR A 76 4.10 -14.23 9.23
C THR A 76 4.67 -12.84 9.55
N PRO A 77 3.92 -11.95 10.23
CA PRO A 77 2.54 -12.11 10.70
C PRO A 77 1.52 -12.00 9.56
N GLU A 78 0.57 -12.94 9.53
CA GLU A 78 -0.52 -12.94 8.55
C GLU A 78 -1.53 -11.83 8.85
N GLY A 79 -2.15 -11.26 7.82
CA GLY A 79 -3.14 -10.20 7.94
C GLY A 79 -2.54 -8.81 8.13
N VAL A 80 -1.22 -8.70 8.32
CA VAL A 80 -0.53 -7.44 8.65
C VAL A 80 0.55 -7.13 7.63
N ILE A 81 0.67 -5.85 7.28
CA ILE A 81 1.87 -5.31 6.65
C ILE A 81 2.76 -4.76 7.76
N ASP A 82 3.90 -5.39 7.99
CA ASP A 82 4.92 -4.88 8.91
C ASP A 82 5.90 -3.94 8.20
N ASP A 83 6.82 -3.33 8.95
CA ASP A 83 7.83 -2.43 8.41
C ASP A 83 8.74 -3.09 7.35
N GLY A 84 9.02 -4.39 7.49
CA GLY A 84 9.84 -5.13 6.55
C GLY A 84 9.16 -5.31 5.20
N LYS A 85 7.89 -5.75 5.23
CA LYS A 85 7.02 -5.90 4.05
C LYS A 85 6.79 -4.54 3.38
N ALA A 86 6.48 -3.51 4.16
CA ALA A 86 6.30 -2.16 3.67
C ALA A 86 7.57 -1.62 2.98
N ALA A 87 8.72 -1.74 3.64
CA ALA A 87 9.99 -1.27 3.08
C ALA A 87 10.37 -2.03 1.80
N TRP A 88 10.12 -3.34 1.74
CA TRP A 88 10.32 -4.13 0.52
C TRP A 88 9.40 -3.66 -0.61
N LEU A 89 8.11 -3.49 -0.33
CA LEU A 89 7.12 -3.07 -1.32
C LEU A 89 7.46 -1.68 -1.85
N MET A 90 7.71 -0.71 -0.98
CA MET A 90 8.08 0.66 -1.34
C MET A 90 9.30 0.67 -2.28
N ARG A 91 10.39 -0.03 -1.94
CA ARG A 91 11.58 -0.12 -2.79
C ARG A 91 11.32 -0.79 -4.14
N THR A 92 10.33 -1.67 -4.22
CA THR A 92 10.02 -2.43 -5.44
C THR A 92 9.27 -1.58 -6.45
N ILE A 93 8.35 -0.72 -5.99
CA ILE A 93 7.43 0.04 -6.87
C ILE A 93 7.82 1.51 -7.04
N THR A 94 8.89 1.97 -6.38
CA THR A 94 9.29 3.38 -6.41
C THR A 94 10.63 3.60 -7.10
N THR A 95 10.75 4.73 -7.77
CA THR A 95 12.03 5.32 -8.17
C THR A 95 12.00 6.80 -7.79
N ASP A 96 13.05 7.28 -7.14
CA ASP A 96 13.14 8.65 -6.60
C ASP A 96 11.97 9.07 -5.70
N GLY A 97 11.34 8.11 -5.00
CA GLY A 97 10.21 8.32 -4.10
C GLY A 97 8.85 8.44 -4.79
N ALA A 98 8.80 8.42 -6.13
CA ALA A 98 7.56 8.40 -6.90
C ALA A 98 7.21 6.97 -7.32
N ILE A 99 5.93 6.62 -7.27
CA ILE A 99 5.39 5.39 -7.90
C ILE A 99 5.06 5.75 -9.34
N HIS A 100 5.49 4.97 -10.34
CA HIS A 100 5.29 5.33 -11.76
C HIS A 100 4.17 4.57 -12.47
N SER A 101 3.73 3.43 -11.92
CA SER A 101 2.64 2.63 -12.47
C SER A 101 1.34 2.87 -11.71
N ALA A 102 0.27 3.20 -12.44
CA ALA A 102 -1.07 3.34 -11.84
C ALA A 102 -1.57 2.02 -11.23
N LEU A 103 -1.20 0.88 -11.83
CA LEU A 103 -1.55 -0.44 -11.31
C LEU A 103 -0.79 -0.77 -10.01
N GLU A 104 0.47 -0.36 -9.91
CA GLU A 104 1.26 -0.54 -8.67
C GLU A 104 0.76 0.37 -7.54
N LEU A 105 0.33 1.59 -7.88
CA LEU A 105 -0.33 2.48 -6.93
C LEU A 105 -1.64 1.88 -6.41
N GLU A 106 -2.45 1.29 -7.28
CA GLU A 106 -3.70 0.64 -6.88
C GLU A 106 -3.44 -0.63 -6.06
N LEU A 107 -2.42 -1.44 -6.40
CA LEU A 107 -1.97 -2.55 -5.57
C LEU A 107 -1.62 -2.09 -4.14
N LEU A 108 -0.91 -0.97 -4.01
CA LEU A 108 -0.50 -0.43 -2.73
C LEU A 108 -1.71 -0.06 -1.88
N LEU A 109 -2.65 0.71 -2.45
CA LEU A 109 -3.89 1.10 -1.79
C LEU A 109 -4.72 -0.13 -1.39
N HIS A 110 -4.92 -1.06 -2.31
CA HIS A 110 -5.70 -2.26 -2.04
C HIS A 110 -5.08 -3.12 -0.93
N THR A 111 -3.75 -3.28 -0.94
CA THR A 111 -3.03 -4.02 0.09
C THR A 111 -3.20 -3.37 1.47
N MET A 112 -3.18 -2.04 1.54
CA MET A 112 -3.44 -1.31 2.78
C MET A 112 -4.90 -1.45 3.25
N GLU A 113 -5.85 -1.54 2.32
CA GLU A 113 -7.28 -1.71 2.62
C GLU A 113 -7.62 -3.13 3.12
N VAL A 114 -6.85 -4.14 2.69
CA VAL A 114 -7.02 -5.54 3.10
C VAL A 114 -6.30 -5.85 4.41
N ALA A 115 -5.15 -5.22 4.66
CA ALA A 115 -4.37 -5.44 5.88
C ALA A 115 -5.11 -4.89 7.12
N SER A 116 -5.04 -5.63 8.23
CA SER A 116 -5.58 -5.19 9.51
C SER A 116 -4.73 -4.10 10.18
N GLU A 117 -3.42 -4.13 9.92
CA GLU A 117 -2.47 -3.13 10.38
C GLU A 117 -1.47 -2.80 9.26
N VAL A 118 -1.13 -1.52 9.17
CA VAL A 118 -0.11 -0.95 8.27
C VAL A 118 0.79 -0.03 9.07
N PRO A 119 2.10 0.07 8.74
CA PRO A 119 3.00 0.94 9.45
C PRO A 119 2.79 2.39 8.98
N GLU A 120 3.01 3.35 9.88
CA GLU A 120 2.88 4.78 9.59
C GLU A 120 3.85 5.26 8.49
N SER A 121 4.96 4.54 8.29
CA SER A 121 5.90 4.80 7.20
C SER A 121 5.28 4.56 5.83
N LEU A 122 4.44 3.53 5.71
CA LEU A 122 3.75 3.20 4.47
C LEU A 122 2.65 4.21 4.17
N SER A 123 1.78 4.52 5.15
CA SER A 123 0.72 5.51 4.98
C SER A 123 1.28 6.89 4.65
N ALA A 124 2.33 7.32 5.34
CA ALA A 124 3.01 8.58 5.03
C ALA A 124 3.60 8.59 3.62
N PHE A 125 4.22 7.51 3.16
CA PHE A 125 4.73 7.39 1.79
C PHE A 125 3.63 7.47 0.73
N VAL A 126 2.47 6.89 0.99
CA VAL A 126 1.32 6.94 0.07
C VAL A 126 0.73 8.36 0.04
N LEU A 127 0.61 9.02 1.19
CA LEU A 127 0.25 10.45 1.25
C LEU A 127 1.27 11.32 0.50
N ASP A 128 2.55 10.99 0.57
CA ASP A 128 3.63 11.74 -0.10
C ASP A 128 3.44 11.78 -1.62
N GLN A 129 2.74 10.80 -2.22
CA GLN A 129 2.43 10.83 -3.65
C GLN A 129 1.53 12.02 -4.02
N VAL A 130 0.67 12.48 -3.11
CA VAL A 130 -0.13 13.71 -3.26
C VAL A 130 0.78 14.94 -3.19
N ARG A 131 1.74 14.96 -2.24
CA ARG A 131 2.74 16.03 -2.13
C ARG A 131 3.58 16.15 -3.40
N LEU A 132 4.02 15.02 -3.96
CA LEU A 132 4.77 14.98 -5.21
C LEU A 132 3.95 15.47 -6.40
N ALA A 133 2.64 15.23 -6.44
CA ALA A 133 1.78 15.68 -7.53
C ALA A 133 1.41 17.17 -7.48
N LEU A 134 1.45 17.79 -6.30
CA LEU A 134 1.19 19.22 -6.08
C LEU A 134 2.47 20.07 -6.03
N GLY A 135 3.63 19.43 -5.86
CA GLY A 135 4.91 20.11 -5.75
C GLY A 135 5.35 20.83 -7.03
N PRO A 136 6.45 21.58 -6.98
CA PRO A 136 6.96 22.36 -8.11
C PRO A 136 7.46 21.51 -9.29
N ASP A 137 7.75 20.22 -9.05
CA ASP A 137 8.12 19.22 -10.06
C ASP A 137 7.14 18.03 -10.00
N PRO A 138 5.92 18.18 -10.57
CA PRO A 138 4.89 17.15 -10.48
C PRO A 138 5.27 15.85 -11.18
N ARG A 139 5.17 14.72 -10.46
CA ARG A 139 5.61 13.42 -10.97
C ARG A 139 4.88 12.24 -10.33
N GLY A 140 5.06 11.06 -10.94
CA GLY A 140 4.47 9.80 -10.49
C GLY A 140 3.09 9.52 -11.06
N ALA A 141 2.62 8.29 -10.86
CA ALA A 141 1.35 7.76 -11.32
C ALA A 141 0.17 8.51 -10.72
N TYR A 142 0.28 8.94 -9.46
CA TYR A 142 -0.76 9.74 -8.83
C TYR A 142 -0.94 11.06 -9.59
N HIS A 143 0.14 11.80 -9.86
CA HIS A 143 0.09 13.02 -10.68
C HIS A 143 -0.51 12.74 -12.07
N ALA A 144 -0.04 11.71 -12.76
CA ALA A 144 -0.49 11.39 -14.11
C ALA A 144 -2.01 11.10 -14.21
N GLY A 145 -2.60 10.52 -13.15
CA GLY A 145 -4.04 10.25 -13.07
C GLY A 145 -4.87 11.37 -12.42
N ARG A 146 -4.22 12.38 -11.83
CA ARG A 146 -4.88 13.43 -11.06
C ARG A 146 -5.49 14.50 -11.99
N PRO A 147 -6.78 14.86 -11.84
CA PRO A 147 -7.35 16.02 -12.52
C PRO A 147 -6.63 17.33 -12.15
N ALA A 148 -6.48 18.23 -13.11
CA ALA A 148 -5.83 19.52 -12.87
C ALA A 148 -6.59 20.36 -11.83
N ALA A 149 -5.88 20.77 -10.77
CA ALA A 149 -6.38 21.64 -9.71
C ALA A 149 -5.21 22.28 -8.96
N GLU A 150 -5.36 23.55 -8.58
CA GLU A 150 -4.35 24.35 -7.85
C GLU A 150 -4.10 23.82 -6.42
N GLY A 151 -5.15 23.37 -5.72
CA GLY A 151 -5.08 22.81 -4.38
C GLY A 151 -5.68 21.41 -4.28
N ILE A 152 -5.89 20.94 -3.05
CA ILE A 152 -6.53 19.64 -2.77
C ILE A 152 -7.98 19.67 -3.24
N SER A 153 -8.32 18.74 -4.13
CA SER A 153 -9.67 18.58 -4.71
C SER A 153 -10.45 17.45 -4.02
N ALA A 154 -11.71 17.26 -4.41
CA ALA A 154 -12.50 16.11 -3.99
C ALA A 154 -11.88 14.76 -4.43
N TYR A 155 -11.17 14.75 -5.56
CA TYR A 155 -10.44 13.57 -6.04
C TYR A 155 -9.31 13.20 -5.08
N ASP A 156 -8.53 14.21 -4.63
CA ASP A 156 -7.45 14.01 -3.67
C ASP A 156 -7.96 13.55 -2.30
N LEU A 157 -9.09 14.11 -1.86
CA LEU A 157 -9.72 13.68 -0.61
C LEU A 157 -10.15 12.22 -0.67
N ALA A 158 -10.72 11.74 -1.78
CA ALA A 158 -11.08 10.34 -1.92
C ALA A 158 -9.86 9.42 -1.80
N TYR A 159 -8.73 9.80 -2.41
CA TYR A 159 -7.46 9.09 -2.27
C TYR A 159 -6.95 9.10 -0.82
N ILE A 160 -6.85 10.29 -0.20
CA ILE A 160 -6.36 10.46 1.18
C ILE A 160 -7.19 9.64 2.18
N TRP A 161 -8.51 9.58 2.00
CA TRP A 161 -9.38 8.78 2.88
C TRP A 161 -9.20 7.27 2.71
N ARG A 162 -8.79 6.78 1.54
CA ARG A 162 -8.38 5.37 1.40
C ARG A 162 -7.15 5.07 2.25
N VAL A 163 -6.17 5.98 2.23
CA VAL A 163 -4.91 5.85 3.00
C VAL A 163 -5.15 5.94 4.50
N LEU A 164 -5.95 6.91 4.95
CA LEU A 164 -6.17 7.21 6.36
C LEU A 164 -7.29 6.38 7.01
N ARG A 165 -7.84 5.37 6.33
CA ARG A 165 -8.95 4.57 6.85
C ARG A 165 -8.64 3.95 8.22
N GLY A 166 -7.42 3.41 8.39
CA GLY A 166 -6.97 2.82 9.66
C GLY A 166 -6.74 3.82 10.78
N ALA A 167 -6.57 5.11 10.45
CA ALA A 167 -6.34 6.19 11.41
C ALA A 167 -7.64 6.76 12.01
N LEU A 168 -8.81 6.34 11.54
CA LEU A 168 -10.11 6.82 12.03
C LEU A 168 -10.55 6.01 13.27
N GLU A 169 -10.31 6.54 14.46
CA GLU A 169 -10.72 5.93 15.73
C GLU A 169 -11.96 6.63 16.31
N ARG A 170 -13.10 5.94 16.36
CA ARG A 170 -14.36 6.45 16.96
C ARG A 170 -14.76 7.85 16.47
N GLY A 171 -14.59 8.10 15.17
CA GLY A 171 -14.91 9.39 14.54
C GLY A 171 -13.86 10.48 14.75
N ARG A 172 -12.67 10.15 15.27
CA ARG A 172 -11.52 11.07 15.37
C ARG A 172 -10.40 10.59 14.47
N LEU A 173 -9.81 11.51 13.71
CA LEU A 173 -8.65 11.22 12.89
C LEU A 173 -7.39 11.30 13.76
N VAL A 174 -6.85 10.13 14.09
CA VAL A 174 -5.71 9.95 14.98
C VAL A 174 -4.48 9.67 14.12
N LEU A 175 -3.61 10.67 13.98
CA LEU A 175 -2.42 10.57 13.11
C LEU A 175 -1.14 10.37 13.92
N SER A 176 -0.21 9.63 13.33
CA SER A 176 1.18 9.63 13.72
C SER A 176 1.84 10.99 13.44
N PRO A 177 2.99 11.30 14.09
CA PRO A 177 3.76 12.49 13.77
C PRO A 177 4.20 12.56 12.30
N LEU A 178 4.50 11.41 11.69
CA LEU A 178 4.96 11.33 10.30
C LEU A 178 3.82 11.62 9.30
N GLU A 179 2.64 11.02 9.50
CA GLU A 179 1.47 11.31 8.67
C GLU A 179 1.06 12.79 8.79
N ALA A 180 1.03 13.31 10.01
CA ALA A 180 0.69 14.71 10.27
C ALA A 180 1.74 15.69 9.69
N LEU A 181 3.00 15.28 9.57
CA LEU A 181 4.04 16.07 8.88
C LEU A 181 3.70 16.16 7.39
N VAL A 182 3.49 15.02 6.72
CA VAL A 182 3.22 14.97 5.28
C VAL A 182 1.94 15.75 4.93
N LEU A 183 0.85 15.59 5.69
CA LEU A 183 -0.38 16.36 5.45
C LEU A 183 -0.16 17.87 5.60
N ARG A 184 0.68 18.31 6.55
CA ARG A 184 1.04 19.73 6.71
C ARG A 184 1.95 20.24 5.61
N GLU A 185 2.76 19.39 4.99
CA GLU A 185 3.50 19.77 3.79
C GLU A 185 2.57 19.94 2.60
N ILE A 186 1.64 19.00 2.41
CA ILE A 186 0.58 19.09 1.37
C ILE A 186 -0.24 20.38 1.54
N ASP A 187 -0.67 20.69 2.76
CA ASP A 187 -1.46 21.89 3.08
C ASP A 187 -0.76 23.20 2.71
N ARG A 188 0.58 23.21 2.69
CA ARG A 188 1.37 24.41 2.35
C ARG A 188 1.63 24.58 0.86
N LEU A 189 1.30 23.60 0.02
CA LEU A 189 1.56 23.64 -1.41
C LEU A 189 0.59 24.53 -2.20
N ALA A 190 -0.56 24.90 -1.60
CA ALA A 190 -1.54 25.78 -2.22
C ALA A 190 -2.08 26.82 -1.22
N ALA A 191 -2.80 27.82 -1.70
CA ALA A 191 -3.44 28.76 -0.79
C ALA A 191 -4.62 28.10 -0.06
N PRO A 192 -4.94 28.50 1.20
CA PRO A 192 -6.10 27.99 1.93
C PRO A 192 -7.44 28.11 1.18
N SER A 193 -7.57 29.07 0.26
CA SER A 193 -8.76 29.25 -0.60
C SER A 193 -8.89 28.21 -1.71
N ASP A 194 -7.79 27.57 -2.10
CA ASP A 194 -7.72 26.69 -3.26
C ASP A 194 -7.95 25.23 -2.86
N HIS A 195 -7.80 24.92 -1.57
CA HIS A 195 -8.20 23.63 -1.02
C HIS A 195 -9.72 23.49 -0.91
N HIS A 196 -10.20 22.30 -1.24
CA HIS A 196 -11.58 21.90 -1.04
C HIS A 196 -12.01 22.11 0.43
N PRO A 197 -13.22 22.62 0.73
CA PRO A 197 -13.64 22.90 2.10
C PRO A 197 -13.44 21.74 3.09
N ALA A 198 -13.78 20.52 2.67
CA ALA A 198 -13.61 19.31 3.49
C ALA A 198 -12.15 18.98 3.85
N TRP A 199 -11.16 19.45 3.07
CA TRP A 199 -9.74 19.34 3.45
C TRP A 199 -9.44 20.20 4.69
N ARG A 200 -9.93 21.44 4.71
CA ARG A 200 -9.73 22.35 5.85
C ARG A 200 -10.42 21.82 7.11
N GLU A 201 -11.63 21.29 6.96
CA GLU A 201 -12.36 20.63 8.05
C GLU A 201 -11.58 19.42 8.59
N MET A 202 -11.04 18.58 7.70
CA MET A 202 -10.20 17.45 8.07
C MET A 202 -8.95 17.90 8.83
N MET A 203 -8.20 18.88 8.30
CA MET A 203 -6.98 19.40 8.93
C MET A 203 -7.25 20.03 10.30
N ALA A 204 -8.38 20.71 10.48
CA ALA A 204 -8.79 21.25 11.77
C ALA A 204 -9.17 20.16 12.79
N ALA A 205 -9.59 18.99 12.31
CA ALA A 205 -10.01 17.85 13.14
C ALA A 205 -8.87 16.86 13.46
N VAL A 206 -7.66 17.05 12.90
CA VAL A 206 -6.50 16.19 13.15
C VAL A 206 -6.12 16.21 14.63
N VAL A 207 -6.08 15.03 15.24
CA VAL A 207 -5.50 14.83 16.58
C VAL A 207 -4.22 14.02 16.41
N MET A 208 -3.08 14.60 16.80
CA MET A 208 -1.83 13.85 16.83
C MET A 208 -1.76 13.02 18.10
N VAL A 209 -1.42 11.74 17.97
CA VAL A 209 -1.15 10.90 19.12
C VAL A 209 0.34 10.94 19.46
N GLU A 210 0.66 11.53 20.61
CA GLU A 210 1.90 11.22 21.33
C GLU A 210 1.71 9.88 22.05
N ARG A 211 1.92 8.74 21.37
CA ARG A 211 2.05 7.45 22.06
C ARG A 211 3.33 6.73 21.67
N PRO A 212 4.27 6.58 22.61
CA PRO A 212 5.19 5.46 22.58
C PRO A 212 4.35 4.18 22.78
N LYS A 213 4.08 3.41 21.71
CA LYS A 213 3.46 2.07 21.81
C LYS A 213 4.17 1.19 22.86
N GLU A 214 5.45 1.45 23.11
CA GLU A 214 6.29 0.78 24.12
C GLU A 214 5.89 1.06 25.58
N MET A 215 5.30 2.22 25.91
CA MET A 215 4.99 2.58 27.31
C MET A 215 3.80 1.83 27.91
N LEU A 216 2.91 1.26 27.10
CA LEU A 216 1.77 0.48 27.60
C LEU A 216 2.17 -0.96 27.98
N ARG A 217 3.24 -1.51 27.37
CA ARG A 217 3.81 -2.82 27.76
C ARG A 217 4.57 -2.76 29.09
N ALA A 218 4.99 -1.57 29.51
CA ALA A 218 5.71 -1.36 30.77
C ALA A 218 4.79 -1.31 32.01
N LYS A 219 3.46 -1.38 31.85
CA LYS A 219 2.54 -1.34 32.99
C LYS A 219 2.19 -2.76 33.47
N ARG A 220 2.70 -3.07 34.67
CA ARG A 220 2.58 -4.33 35.42
C ARG A 220 1.15 -4.85 35.70
N TRP A 221 0.09 -4.15 35.28
CA TRP A 221 -1.32 -4.58 35.42
C TRP A 221 -1.92 -5.15 34.11
N LEU A 222 -1.12 -5.23 33.04
CA LEU A 222 -1.49 -5.83 31.74
C LEU A 222 -0.72 -7.13 31.44
N ALA A 223 0.10 -7.62 32.37
CA ALA A 223 0.65 -8.97 32.31
C ALA A 223 -0.46 -9.95 32.71
N ILE A 224 -1.12 -10.54 31.72
CA ILE A 224 -1.91 -11.75 31.94
C ILE A 224 -0.91 -12.84 32.33
N ASP A 225 -1.00 -13.33 33.56
CA ASP A 225 -0.20 -14.48 34.01
C ASP A 225 -0.81 -15.72 33.35
N ASP A 226 -0.20 -16.21 32.28
CA ASP A 226 -0.58 -17.47 31.58
C ASP A 226 -0.31 -18.74 32.43
N ARG A 227 -0.38 -18.64 33.76
CA ARG A 227 -0.10 -19.72 34.71
C ARG A 227 -1.32 -20.24 35.45
N HIS A 228 -2.50 -20.23 34.84
CA HIS A 228 -3.67 -20.93 35.40
C HIS A 228 -4.67 -21.53 34.38
N LEU A 229 -4.21 -22.00 33.21
CA LEU A 229 -5.09 -22.72 32.27
C LEU A 229 -4.51 -24.01 31.69
N LEU A 230 -3.66 -24.73 32.43
CA LEU A 230 -3.35 -26.13 32.14
C LEU A 230 -3.10 -26.90 33.45
N ASP A 231 -4.17 -27.34 34.10
CA ASP A 231 -4.16 -28.52 34.97
C ASP A 231 -5.61 -29.00 35.22
N GLU A 232 -6.22 -29.61 34.20
CA GLU A 232 -7.17 -30.71 34.41
C GLU A 232 -6.92 -31.75 33.31
N HIS A 233 -5.92 -32.61 33.54
CA HIS A 233 -5.84 -33.90 32.87
C HIS A 233 -7.00 -34.77 33.36
N VAL A 234 -7.95 -35.04 32.47
CA VAL A 234 -8.80 -36.22 32.56
C VAL A 234 -7.91 -37.44 32.34
N ALA A 235 -7.75 -38.24 33.40
CA ALA A 235 -7.28 -39.61 33.34
C ALA A 235 -8.06 -40.46 34.36
N ALA A 236 -9.27 -40.89 33.98
CA ALA A 236 -9.92 -42.16 34.29
C ALA A 236 -11.31 -42.20 33.65
#